data_AF-A0A1V6C2J3-F1
#
_entry.id   AF-A0A1V6C2J3-F1
#
_cell.length_a   1.000
_cell.length_b   1.000
_cell.length_c   1.000
_cell.angle_alpha   90.00
_cell.angle_beta   90.00
_cell.angle_gamma   90.00
#
_symmetry.space_group_name_H-M   'P 1'
#
loop_
_entity.id
_entity.type
_entity.pdbx_description
1 polymer ?
#
loop_
_entity_poly.entity_id
_entity_poly.type
_entity_poly.pdbx_seq_one_letter_code
_entity_poly.pdbx_strand_id
1 'polypeptide(L)' 'MTVFFLSLGLITLGVLGLSLSIIVRKNGKFPEYSVGHNKKMRERGIRCPKEEERMLLKKGAHGNCCNCRKA' A
#
# COMPACT_ATOMS: atom_id res chain seq x y z
N MET A 1 20.99 -22.79 -31.64
CA MET A 1 19.55 -22.44 -31.70
C MET A 1 18.70 -23.15 -30.67
N THR A 2 18.91 -24.44 -30.41
CA THR A 2 18.16 -25.23 -29.39
C THR A 2 18.28 -24.68 -27.97
N VAL A 3 19.48 -24.27 -27.57
CA VAL A 3 19.75 -23.68 -26.24
C VAL A 3 18.96 -22.38 -26.01
N PHE A 4 18.72 -21.61 -27.07
CA PHE A 4 17.96 -20.36 -27.00
C PHE A 4 16.47 -20.60 -26.76
N PHE A 5 15.88 -21.61 -27.42
CA PHE A 5 14.49 -21.99 -27.16
C PHE A 5 14.32 -22.60 -25.76
N LEU A 6 15.31 -23.37 -25.30
CA LEU A 6 15.29 -23.95 -23.95
C LEU A 6 15.33 -22.87 -22.85
N SER A 7 16.20 -21.86 -23.01
CA SER A 7 16.27 -20.74 -22.06
C SER A 7 15.01 -19.87 -22.10
N LEU A 8 14.45 -19.62 -23.28
CA LEU A 8 13.21 -18.87 -23.44
C LEU A 8 12.02 -19.57 -22.75
N GLY A 9 11.95 -20.91 -22.85
CA GLY A 9 10.95 -21.73 -22.16
C GLY A 9 11.07 -21.67 -20.63
N LEU A 10 12.28 -21.74 -20.10
CA LEU A 10 12.53 -21.63 -18.66
C LEU A 10 12.12 -20.26 -18.09
N ILE A 11 12.47 -19.18 -18.78
CA ILE A 11 12.13 -17.81 -18.35
C ILE A 11 10.61 -17.60 -18.39
N THR A 12 9.95 -18.00 -19.48
CA THR A 12 8.48 -17.86 -19.60
C THR A 12 7.74 -18.64 -18.52
N LEU A 13 8.17 -19.86 -18.21
CA LEU A 13 7.59 -20.68 -17.15
C LEU A 13 7.79 -20.05 -15.76
N GLY A 14 8.97 -19.47 -15.49
CA GLY A 14 9.24 -18.73 -14.26
C GLY A 14 8.36 -17.49 -14.08
N VAL A 15 8.21 -16.68 -15.14
CA VAL A 15 7.36 -15.47 -15.12
C VAL A 15 5.88 -15.84 -14.97
N LEU A 16 5.42 -16.88 -15.65
CA LEU A 16 4.05 -17.39 -15.50
C LEU A 16 3.79 -17.93 -14.09
N GLY A 17 4.76 -18.64 -13.49
CA GLY A 17 4.65 -19.11 -12.12
C GLY A 17 4.51 -17.97 -11.11
N LEU A 18 5.31 -16.90 -11.26
CA LEU A 18 5.20 -15.70 -10.42
C LEU A 18 3.87 -14.96 -10.63
N SER A 19 3.44 -14.78 -11.88
CA SER A 19 2.23 -14.03 -12.20
C SER A 19 0.97 -14.74 -11.69
N LEU A 20 0.89 -16.06 -11.90
CA LEU A 20 -0.17 -16.89 -11.34
C LEU A 20 -0.12 -16.89 -9.81
N SER A 21 1.06 -16.88 -9.18
CA SER A 21 1.17 -16.79 -7.71
C SER A 21 0.63 -15.48 -7.14
N ILE A 22 0.75 -14.37 -7.87
CA ILE A 22 0.19 -13.07 -7.48
C ILE A 22 -1.33 -13.06 -7.63
N ILE A 23 -1.86 -13.66 -8.71
CA ILE A 23 -3.29 -13.67 -9.04
C ILE A 23 -4.07 -14.72 -8.21
N VAL A 24 -3.51 -15.92 -8.02
CA VAL A 24 -4.12 -17.06 -7.30
C VAL A 24 -4.00 -16.92 -5.78
N ARG A 25 -3.27 -15.92 -5.27
CA ARG A 25 -3.22 -15.62 -3.83
C ARG A 25 -4.64 -15.36 -3.31
N LYS A 26 -5.17 -16.36 -2.60
CA LYS A 26 -6.56 -16.56 -2.11
C LYS A 26 -7.15 -15.42 -1.25
N ASN A 27 -6.34 -14.42 -0.88
CA ASN A 27 -6.79 -13.23 -0.16
C ASN A 27 -6.64 -11.92 -0.95
N GLY A 28 -6.27 -11.98 -2.25
CA GLY A 28 -6.56 -11.05 -3.36
C GLY A 28 -6.31 -9.54 -3.19
N LYS A 29 -5.99 -9.07 -2.00
CA LYS A 29 -5.78 -7.67 -1.69
C LYS A 29 -4.29 -7.44 -1.78
N PHE A 30 -3.92 -6.66 -2.79
CA PHE A 30 -2.65 -5.96 -2.77
C PHE A 30 -2.52 -5.30 -1.38
N PRO A 31 -1.38 -5.45 -0.70
CA PRO A 31 -1.20 -4.88 0.63
C PRO A 31 -1.60 -3.41 0.60
N GLU A 32 -2.47 -3.00 1.53
CA GLU A 32 -2.91 -1.61 1.68
C GLU A 32 -1.68 -0.74 1.93
N TYR A 33 -1.17 -0.11 0.86
CA TYR A 33 -0.01 0.79 0.88
C TYR A 33 -0.39 2.16 1.46
N SER A 34 -1.67 2.50 1.44
CA SER A 34 -2.18 3.69 2.10
C SER A 34 -2.25 3.46 3.61
N VAL A 35 -1.39 4.16 4.34
CA VAL A 35 -1.31 4.11 5.82
C VAL A 35 -2.68 4.34 6.47
N GLY A 36 -3.51 5.20 5.89
CA GLY A 36 -4.83 5.54 6.43
C GLY A 36 -5.87 4.41 6.37
N HIS A 37 -5.83 3.56 5.35
CA HIS A 37 -6.82 2.49 5.15
C HIS A 37 -6.34 1.15 5.76
N ASN A 38 -5.05 1.05 6.09
CA ASN A 38 -4.45 -0.17 6.60
C ASN A 38 -4.75 -0.40 8.09
N LYS A 39 -5.66 -1.34 8.38
CA LYS A 39 -6.03 -1.74 9.76
C LYS A 39 -4.83 -2.22 10.59
N LYS A 40 -3.89 -2.96 9.97
CA LYS A 40 -2.68 -3.48 10.65
C LYS A 40 -1.73 -2.35 11.07
N MET A 41 -1.66 -1.26 10.31
CA MET A 41 -0.86 -0.08 10.68
C MET A 41 -1.54 0.70 11.81
N ARG A 42 -2.87 0.79 11.77
CA ARG A 42 -3.67 1.42 12.82
C ARG A 42 -3.57 0.70 14.16
N GLU A 43 -3.53 -0.64 14.16
CA GLU A 43 -3.26 -1.46 15.36
C GLU A 43 -1.88 -1.19 15.97
N ARG A 44 -0.89 -0.83 15.14
CA ARG A 44 0.47 -0.46 15.57
C ARG A 44 0.60 1.00 15.99
N GLY A 45 -0.49 1.77 15.97
CA GLY A 45 -0.49 3.20 16.29
C GLY A 45 0.00 4.11 15.16
N ILE A 46 0.29 3.57 13.97
CA ILE A 46 0.74 4.37 12.82
C ILE A 46 -0.49 4.89 12.09
N ARG A 47 -0.67 6.22 12.07
CA ARG A 47 -1.77 6.90 11.38
C ARG A 47 -1.25 7.79 10.26
N CYS A 48 -2.14 8.15 9.34
CA CYS A 48 -1.83 9.13 8.32
C CYS A 48 -1.70 10.52 8.99
N PRO A 49 -0.64 11.30 8.73
CA PRO A 49 -0.48 12.64 9.31
C PRO A 49 -1.71 13.51 9.10
N LYS A 50 -2.32 13.41 7.91
CA LYS A 50 -3.57 14.10 7.52
C LYS A 50 -4.78 13.76 8.38
N GLU A 51 -4.86 12.52 8.87
CA GLU A 51 -5.92 12.09 9.80
C GLU A 51 -5.65 12.66 11.20
N GLU A 52 -4.39 12.66 11.65
CA GLU A 52 -4.01 13.19 12.97
C GLU A 52 -4.25 14.69 13.07
N GLU A 53 -3.84 15.46 12.06
CA GLU A 53 -4.09 16.90 11.99
C GLU A 53 -5.61 17.20 11.95
N ARG A 54 -6.43 16.37 11.26
CA ARG A 54 -7.91 16.50 11.33
C ARG A 54 -8.50 16.19 12.70
N MET A 55 -7.95 15.20 13.42
CA MET A 55 -8.39 14.88 14.79
C MET A 55 -8.05 16.01 15.76
N LEU A 56 -6.86 16.62 15.61
CA LEU A 56 -6.44 17.78 16.41
C LEU A 56 -7.34 18.99 16.14
N LEU A 57 -7.70 19.24 14.88
CA LEU A 57 -8.63 20.30 14.49
C LEU A 57 -10.04 20.08 15.07
N LYS A 58 -10.55 18.83 15.09
CA LYS A 58 -11.87 18.51 15.67
C LYS A 58 -11.94 18.66 17.20
N LYS A 59 -10.81 18.53 17.91
CA LYS A 59 -10.76 18.63 19.38
C LYS A 59 -10.77 20.06 19.92
N GLY A 60 -10.85 21.08 19.06
CA GLY A 60 -11.07 22.45 19.51
C GLY A 60 -9.86 23.12 20.17
N ALA A 61 -8.64 22.72 19.82
CA ALA A 61 -7.43 23.43 20.25
C ALA A 61 -7.17 24.65 19.34
N HIS A 62 -8.04 25.66 19.44
CA HIS A 62 -7.70 27.01 19.02
C HIS A 62 -6.65 27.56 19.97
N GLY A 63 -5.40 27.60 19.53
CA GLY A 63 -4.30 28.17 20.31
C GLY A 63 -3.41 29.09 19.50
N ASN A 64 -2.86 28.62 18.38
CA ASN A 64 -2.16 29.40 17.36
C ASN A 64 -1.69 28.43 16.27
N CYS A 65 -2.41 28.36 15.15
CA CYS A 65 -1.92 27.64 13.97
C CYS A 65 -1.91 28.61 12.79
N CYS A 66 -0.74 29.20 12.53
CA CYS A 66 -0.48 29.92 11.31
C CYS A 66 -0.55 28.92 10.14
N ASN A 67 -1.54 29.08 9.24
CA ASN A 67 -1.84 28.27 8.06
C ASN A 67 -2.78 27.06 8.23
N CYS A 68 -3.96 27.25 8.82
CA CYS A 68 -5.11 26.42 8.45
C CYS A 68 -5.59 26.78 7.03
N ARG A 69 -5.33 25.86 6.10
CA ARG A 69 -5.68 25.92 4.67
C ARG A 69 -7.17 26.23 4.47
N LYS A 70 -7.48 27.45 4.02
CA LYS A 70 -8.69 27.76 3.25
C LYS A 70 -8.60 26.97 1.94
N ALA A 71 -9.42 25.95 1.79
CA ALA A 71 -9.77 25.31 0.51
C ALA A 71 -11.23 24.88 0.60
#